data_AF-A0A1M3N227-F1
#
_entry.id   AF-A0A1M3N227-F1
#
_cell.length_a   1.000
_cell.length_b   1.000
_cell.length_c   1.000
_cell.angle_alpha   90.00
_cell.angle_beta   90.00
_cell.angle_gamma   90.00
#
_symmetry.space_group_name_H-M   'P 1'
#
loop_
_entity.id
_entity.type
_entity.pdbx_description
1 polymer ?
#
loop_
_entity_poly.entity_id
_entity_poly.type
_entity_poly.pdbx_seq_one_letter_code
_entity_poly.pdbx_strand_id
1 'polypeptide(L)'
;MSSYAEAGIRQHRIEAVLDEQTKNICRYLHGKTFSVADALRRFVSIEALEDPEAIKQAMPWGRESTNPETGRTRLYVDGGGGRTELAEVICSARGTRDDLGDFRSLASDTALNEVEIGFPPYHGLCRSTTLAVV
;
A
#
# COMPACT_ATOMS: atom_id res chain seq x y z
N MET A 1 5.24 -7.48 -12.26
CA MET A 1 3.97 -7.21 -12.98
C MET A 1 4.00 -7.62 -14.44
N SER A 2 5.15 -7.66 -15.12
CA SER A 2 5.24 -8.07 -16.53
C SER A 2 4.63 -9.45 -16.79
N SER A 3 4.93 -10.45 -15.96
CA SER A 3 4.33 -11.79 -16.08
C SER A 3 2.81 -11.82 -15.94
N TYR A 4 2.24 -10.89 -15.15
CA TYR A 4 0.77 -10.76 -15.05
C TYR A 4 0.20 -10.21 -16.36
N ALA A 5 0.82 -9.17 -16.91
CA ALA A 5 0.41 -8.59 -18.18
C ALA A 5 0.53 -9.59 -19.34
N GLU A 6 1.63 -10.35 -19.41
CA GLU A 6 1.85 -11.42 -20.39
C GLU A 6 0.79 -12.52 -20.30
N ALA A 7 0.34 -12.85 -19.09
CA ALA A 7 -0.74 -13.79 -18.85
C ALA A 7 -2.15 -13.20 -19.06
N GLY A 8 -2.27 -11.93 -19.49
CA GLY A 8 -3.55 -11.25 -19.71
C GLY A 8 -4.26 -10.80 -18.43
N ILE A 9 -3.61 -10.86 -17.28
CA ILE A 9 -4.17 -10.44 -15.99
C ILE A 9 -4.21 -8.91 -15.94
N ARG A 10 -5.38 -8.35 -15.66
CA ARG A 10 -5.61 -6.90 -15.65
C ARG A 10 -5.47 -6.26 -14.28
N GLN A 11 -5.74 -7.02 -13.23
CA GLN A 11 -5.77 -6.54 -11.86
C GLN A 11 -5.01 -7.51 -10.96
N HIS A 12 -4.35 -6.98 -9.94
CA HIS A 12 -3.79 -7.77 -8.84
C HIS A 12 -4.41 -7.32 -7.53
N ARG A 13 -4.55 -8.24 -6.57
CA ARG A 13 -4.92 -7.94 -5.20
C ARG A 13 -3.71 -8.06 -4.28
N ILE A 14 -3.68 -7.26 -3.23
CA ILE A 14 -2.66 -7.39 -2.18
C ILE A 14 -3.13 -8.43 -1.17
N GLU A 15 -2.27 -9.42 -0.91
CA GLU A 15 -2.50 -10.48 0.05
C GLU A 15 -1.48 -10.35 1.18
N ALA A 16 -1.93 -10.06 2.39
CA ALA A 16 -1.09 -10.04 3.58
C ALA A 16 -1.32 -11.33 4.36
N VAL A 17 -0.30 -11.81 5.08
CA VAL A 17 -0.41 -13.05 5.88
C VAL A 17 -1.36 -12.88 7.08
N LEU A 18 -1.60 -11.64 7.51
CA LEU A 18 -2.48 -11.28 8.64
C LEU A 18 -2.11 -11.92 9.99
N ASP A 19 -0.87 -12.34 10.16
CA ASP A 19 -0.36 -12.85 11.43
C ASP A 19 -0.04 -11.73 12.46
N GLU A 20 0.48 -12.12 13.61
CA GLU A 20 0.72 -11.25 14.76
C GLU A 20 1.74 -10.12 14.46
N GLN A 21 2.58 -10.27 13.43
CA GLN A 21 3.57 -9.24 13.03
C GLN A 21 3.06 -8.32 11.91
N THR A 22 1.93 -8.64 11.29
CA THR A 22 1.37 -7.84 10.21
C THR A 22 0.97 -6.46 10.73
N LYS A 23 1.57 -5.41 10.16
CA LYS A 23 1.34 -4.01 10.56
C LYS A 23 0.05 -3.46 9.96
N ASN A 24 -0.46 -2.36 10.55
CA ASN A 24 -1.72 -1.74 10.15
C ASN A 24 -1.76 -1.39 8.66
N ILE A 25 -0.66 -0.88 8.08
CA ILE A 25 -0.62 -0.55 6.65
C ILE A 25 -0.89 -1.77 5.77
N CYS A 26 -0.30 -2.92 6.08
CA CYS A 26 -0.45 -4.14 5.28
C CYS A 26 -1.82 -4.80 5.51
N ARG A 27 -2.39 -4.68 6.72
CA ARG A 27 -3.79 -5.05 6.97
C ARG A 27 -4.76 -4.15 6.22
N TYR A 28 -4.53 -2.83 6.21
CA TYR A 28 -5.37 -1.88 5.47
C TYR A 28 -5.36 -2.13 3.96
N LEU A 29 -4.19 -2.52 3.41
CA LEU A 29 -4.04 -2.80 1.99
C LEU A 29 -4.52 -4.19 1.59
N HIS A 30 -4.64 -5.12 2.53
CA HIS A 30 -5.08 -6.48 2.25
C HIS A 30 -6.45 -6.49 1.56
N GLY A 31 -6.56 -7.27 0.49
CA GLY A 31 -7.75 -7.39 -0.34
C GLY A 31 -7.95 -6.26 -1.35
N LYS A 32 -7.23 -5.13 -1.23
CA LYS A 32 -7.33 -4.03 -2.21
C LYS A 32 -6.73 -4.46 -3.55
N THR A 33 -7.39 -4.02 -4.62
CA THR A 33 -7.05 -4.36 -6.00
C THR A 33 -6.49 -3.17 -6.75
N PHE A 34 -5.48 -3.41 -7.59
CA PHE A 34 -4.82 -2.39 -8.39
C PHE A 34 -4.62 -2.86 -9.83
N SER A 35 -4.48 -1.89 -10.74
CA SER A 35 -4.26 -2.14 -12.17
C SER A 35 -2.83 -2.60 -12.45
N VAL A 36 -2.70 -3.73 -13.15
CA VAL A 36 -1.41 -4.23 -13.63
C VAL A 36 -0.78 -3.25 -14.63
N ALA A 37 -1.60 -2.65 -15.50
CA ALA A 37 -1.13 -1.70 -16.50
C ALA A 37 -0.60 -0.41 -15.85
N ASP A 38 -1.25 0.09 -14.79
CA ASP A 38 -0.83 1.30 -14.09
C ASP A 38 0.49 1.06 -13.36
N ALA A 39 0.59 -0.08 -12.67
CA ALA A 39 1.81 -0.53 -12.02
C ALA A 39 3.00 -0.61 -12.98
N LEU A 40 2.82 -1.17 -14.19
CA LEU A 40 3.87 -1.24 -15.20
C LEU A 40 4.27 0.14 -15.73
N ARG A 41 3.30 1.01 -16.03
CA ARG A 41 3.59 2.37 -16.50
C ARG A 41 4.42 3.15 -15.48
N ARG A 42 4.15 2.97 -14.18
CA ARG A 42 4.94 3.62 -13.15
C ARG A 42 6.29 2.99 -12.91
N PHE A 43 6.40 1.68 -12.94
CA PHE A 43 7.70 1.02 -12.87
C PHE A 43 8.69 1.60 -13.90
N VAL A 44 8.25 1.75 -15.16
CA VAL A 44 9.02 2.40 -16.23
C VAL A 44 9.36 3.86 -15.89
N SER A 45 8.44 4.59 -15.26
CA SER A 45 8.66 5.99 -14.89
C SER A 45 9.69 6.13 -13.75
N ILE A 46 9.67 5.21 -12.78
CA ILE A 46 10.60 5.17 -11.65
C ILE A 46 11.99 4.70 -12.09
N GLU A 47 12.06 3.72 -12.99
CA GLU A 47 13.32 3.22 -13.55
C GLU A 47 14.07 4.29 -14.34
N ALA A 48 13.36 5.27 -14.90
CA ALA A 48 13.95 6.42 -15.58
C ALA A 48 14.51 7.50 -14.63
N LEU A 49 14.33 7.37 -13.31
CA LEU A 49 14.88 8.32 -12.33
C LEU A 49 16.36 8.03 -12.07
N GLU A 50 17.19 9.06 -12.25
CA GLU A 50 18.63 8.98 -11.99
C GLU A 50 19.00 9.33 -10.54
N ASP A 51 18.19 10.16 -9.87
CA ASP A 51 18.41 10.57 -8.49
C ASP A 51 17.76 9.58 -7.50
N PRO A 52 18.55 8.92 -6.63
CA PRO A 52 18.02 8.03 -5.60
C PRO A 52 17.04 8.71 -4.63
N GLU A 53 17.17 10.01 -4.37
CA GLU A 53 16.24 10.72 -3.49
C GLU A 53 14.86 10.92 -4.16
N ALA A 54 14.82 11.08 -5.48
CA ALA A 54 13.58 11.13 -6.25
C ALA A 54 12.79 9.81 -6.16
N ILE A 55 13.48 8.66 -6.09
CA ILE A 55 12.84 7.35 -5.92
C ILE A 55 12.04 7.30 -4.62
N LYS A 56 12.55 7.89 -3.52
CA LYS A 56 11.83 7.91 -2.23
C LYS A 56 10.54 8.74 -2.29
N GLN A 57 10.52 9.76 -3.16
CA GLN A 57 9.34 10.60 -3.38
C GLN A 57 8.33 9.95 -4.33
N ALA A 58 8.83 9.18 -5.31
CA ALA A 58 8.01 8.43 -6.26
C ALA A 58 7.39 7.17 -5.63
N MET A 59 8.13 6.46 -4.77
CA MET A 59 7.66 5.25 -4.06
C MET A 59 7.77 5.43 -2.54
N PRO A 60 6.87 6.22 -1.92
CA PRO A 60 6.96 6.50 -0.50
C PRO A 60 6.55 5.29 0.35
N TRP A 61 7.22 5.13 1.49
CA TRP A 61 6.81 4.14 2.49
C TRP A 61 5.58 4.63 3.27
N GLY A 62 4.63 3.72 3.53
CA GLY A 62 3.54 3.97 4.47
C GLY A 62 4.05 4.23 5.89
N ARG A 63 3.50 5.25 6.53
CA ARG A 63 3.86 5.74 7.86
C ARG A 63 2.63 5.76 8.78
N GLU A 64 2.90 5.77 10.08
CA GLU A 64 1.88 5.89 11.13
C GLU A 64 2.14 7.14 11.96
N SER A 65 1.07 7.86 12.34
CA SER A 65 1.13 8.96 13.31
C SER A 65 -0.10 8.93 14.21
N THR A 66 0.00 9.51 15.40
CA THR A 66 -1.17 9.66 16.29
C THR A 66 -1.93 10.92 15.93
N ASN A 67 -3.24 10.81 15.71
CA ASN A 67 -4.14 11.94 15.59
C ASN A 67 -4.28 12.63 16.96
N PRO A 68 -3.86 13.90 17.13
CA PRO A 68 -3.93 14.57 18.42
C PRO A 68 -5.37 14.82 18.90
N GLU A 69 -6.34 14.92 18.00
CA GLU A 69 -7.75 15.19 18.35
C GLU A 69 -8.48 13.93 18.82
N THR A 70 -8.23 12.80 18.17
CA THR A 70 -8.96 11.54 18.43
C THR A 70 -8.13 10.54 19.24
N GLY A 71 -6.82 10.75 19.38
CA GLY A 71 -5.87 9.80 19.95
C GLY A 71 -5.62 8.54 19.10
N ARG A 72 -6.24 8.43 17.92
CA ARG A 72 -6.16 7.24 17.08
C ARG A 72 -4.97 7.27 16.13
N THR A 73 -4.52 6.09 15.71
CA THR A 73 -3.47 5.97 14.68
C THR A 73 -4.02 6.37 13.31
N ARG A 74 -3.26 7.18 12.57
CA ARG A 74 -3.46 7.52 11.17
C ARG A 74 -2.36 6.95 10.30
N LEU A 75 -2.76 6.36 9.19
CA LEU A 75 -1.89 5.86 8.13
C LEU A 75 -1.73 6.95 7.06
N TYR A 76 -0.51 7.23 6.65
CA TYR A 76 -0.22 8.26 5.65
C TYR A 76 1.04 7.92 4.85
N VAL A 77 1.27 8.64 3.76
CA VAL A 77 2.51 8.62 2.98
C VAL A 77 2.99 10.04 2.73
N ASP A 78 4.30 10.22 2.63
CA ASP A 78 4.94 11.48 2.22
C ASP A 78 5.63 11.26 0.88
N GLY A 79 4.95 11.61 -0.22
CA GLY A 79 5.49 11.49 -1.57
C GLY A 79 5.79 12.87 -2.19
N GLY A 80 6.13 12.88 -3.48
CA GLY A 80 6.47 14.12 -4.19
C GLY A 80 5.35 15.17 -4.22
N GLY A 81 4.09 14.75 -4.11
CA GLY A 81 2.92 15.63 -3.98
C GLY A 81 2.63 16.14 -2.56
N GLY A 82 3.49 15.81 -1.59
CA GLY A 82 3.28 16.05 -0.17
C GLY A 82 2.59 14.90 0.54
N ARG A 83 2.02 15.21 1.72
CA ARG A 83 1.42 14.21 2.61
C ARG A 83 0.04 13.80 2.13
N THR A 84 -0.20 12.50 1.99
CA THR A 84 -1.52 11.92 1.70
C THR A 84 -1.97 11.03 2.86
N GLU A 85 -3.12 11.35 3.43
CA GLU A 85 -3.77 10.55 4.47
C GLU A 85 -4.47 9.35 3.84
N LEU A 86 -4.13 8.14 4.27
CA LEU A 86 -4.68 6.90 3.69
C LEU A 86 -5.91 6.42 4.45
N ALA A 87 -5.79 6.29 5.78
CA ALA A 87 -6.85 5.77 6.65
C ALA A 87 -6.62 6.14 8.11
N GLU A 88 -7.68 6.15 8.90
CA GLU A 88 -7.60 6.12 10.37
C GLU A 88 -7.87 4.69 10.87
N VAL A 89 -7.06 4.22 11.81
CA VAL A 89 -7.22 2.92 12.46
C VAL A 89 -8.29 3.05 13.55
N ILE A 90 -9.43 2.40 13.35
CA ILE A 90 -10.54 2.39 14.31
C ILE A 90 -10.28 1.33 15.39
N CYS A 91 -9.91 0.12 14.96
CA CYS A 91 -9.49 -0.97 15.83
C CYS A 91 -8.26 -1.66 15.22
N SER A 92 -7.12 -1.56 15.89
CA SER A 92 -5.89 -2.24 15.44
C SER A 92 -5.95 -3.73 15.78
N ALA A 93 -5.75 -4.58 14.79
CA ALA A 93 -5.52 -6.02 14.95
C ALA A 93 -4.02 -6.41 14.96
N ARG A 94 -3.10 -5.45 15.12
CA ARG A 94 -1.68 -5.79 15.29
C ARG A 94 -1.50 -6.68 16.52
N GLY A 95 -0.76 -7.79 16.38
CA GLY A 95 -0.55 -8.77 17.45
C GLY A 95 -1.56 -9.92 17.47
N THR A 96 -2.60 -9.87 16.64
CA THR A 96 -3.56 -10.97 16.45
C THR A 96 -3.36 -11.65 15.09
N ARG A 97 -3.87 -12.88 14.96
CA ARG A 97 -3.81 -13.68 13.73
C ARG A 97 -5.17 -13.67 13.04
N ASP A 98 -5.15 -13.63 11.71
CA ASP A 98 -6.30 -13.71 10.80
C ASP A 98 -7.35 -12.61 11.00
N ASP A 99 -7.01 -11.55 11.76
CA ASP A 99 -7.89 -10.42 12.02
C ASP A 99 -7.38 -9.19 11.26
N LEU A 100 -8.24 -8.58 10.46
CA LEU A 100 -7.90 -7.40 9.69
C LEU A 100 -7.77 -6.16 10.59
N GLY A 101 -8.57 -6.10 11.65
CA GLY A 101 -8.89 -4.86 12.33
C GLY A 101 -9.92 -4.04 11.55
N ASP A 102 -10.15 -2.81 12.01
CA ASP A 102 -11.13 -1.90 11.42
C ASP A 102 -10.46 -0.57 11.05
N PHE A 103 -10.78 -0.07 9.86
CA PHE A 103 -10.18 1.12 9.26
C PHE A 103 -11.24 2.01 8.63
N ARG A 104 -11.15 3.30 8.93
CA ARG A 104 -11.88 4.33 8.18
C ARG A 104 -10.99 4.85 7.07
N SER A 105 -11.32 4.50 5.83
CA SER A 105 -10.59 4.99 4.65
C SER A 105 -10.73 6.52 4.54
N LEU A 106 -9.59 7.18 4.33
CA LEU A 106 -9.52 8.64 4.08
C LEU A 106 -9.13 8.93 2.62
N ALA A 107 -8.46 7.99 1.96
CA ALA A 107 -8.14 8.03 0.54
C ALA A 107 -9.08 7.12 -0.28
N SER A 108 -9.41 7.54 -1.49
CA SER A 108 -10.06 6.68 -2.49
C SER A 108 -9.06 5.66 -3.05
N ASP A 109 -9.54 4.57 -3.65
CA ASP A 109 -8.64 3.59 -4.28
C ASP A 109 -7.81 4.21 -5.42
N THR A 110 -8.34 5.20 -6.13
CA THR A 110 -7.58 6.01 -7.10
C THR A 110 -6.43 6.74 -6.43
N ALA A 111 -6.69 7.42 -5.30
CA ALA A 111 -5.64 8.12 -4.55
C ALA A 111 -4.59 7.14 -3.99
N LEU A 112 -4.99 5.94 -3.56
CA LEU A 112 -4.05 4.89 -3.14
C LEU A 112 -3.15 4.43 -4.29
N ASN A 113 -3.69 4.32 -5.50
CA ASN A 113 -2.92 3.98 -6.70
C ASN A 113 -1.94 5.10 -7.07
N GLU A 114 -2.37 6.36 -6.98
CA GLU A 114 -1.55 7.53 -7.31
C GLU A 114 -0.34 7.71 -6.40
N VAL A 115 -0.45 7.32 -5.12
CA VAL A 115 0.64 7.39 -4.13
C VAL A 115 1.48 6.12 -4.02
N GLU A 116 1.33 5.19 -4.97
CA GLU A 116 2.24 4.05 -5.19
C GLU A 116 2.33 3.05 -4.02
N ILE A 117 1.42 3.12 -3.05
CA ILE A 117 1.42 2.21 -1.89
C ILE A 117 0.90 0.80 -2.25
N GLY A 118 0.29 0.65 -3.43
CA GLY A 118 -0.31 -0.59 -3.93
C GLY A 118 0.64 -1.53 -4.70
N PHE A 119 1.87 -1.11 -4.95
CA PHE A 119 2.82 -1.80 -5.82
C PHE A 119 4.00 -2.39 -5.01
N PRO A 120 4.44 -3.64 -5.30
CA PRO A 120 5.63 -4.21 -4.65
C PRO A 120 6.92 -3.44 -5.01
N PRO A 121 7.96 -3.47 -4.15
CA PRO A 121 8.15 -4.38 -3.03
C PRO A 121 7.38 -3.96 -1.77
N TYR A 122 6.76 -4.94 -1.12
CA TYR A 122 6.20 -4.74 0.22
C TYR A 122 7.27 -4.96 1.28
N HIS A 123 7.09 -4.32 2.44
CA HIS A 123 8.02 -4.50 3.56
C HIS A 123 8.07 -5.98 3.97
N GLY A 124 9.27 -6.58 4.04
CA GLY A 124 9.46 -7.99 4.40
C GLY A 124 8.86 -8.44 5.74
N LEU A 125 8.71 -7.55 6.73
CA LEU A 125 8.02 -7.85 7.99
C LEU A 125 6.52 -8.09 7.82
N CYS A 126 5.90 -7.50 6.81
CA CYS A 126 4.49 -7.71 6.51
C CYS A 126 4.20 -9.01 5.75
N ARG A 127 5.24 -9.64 5.17
CA ARG A 127 5.14 -10.87 4.37
C ARG A 127 4.02 -10.82 3.30
N SER A 128 3.71 -9.63 2.81
CA SER A 128 2.63 -9.43 1.84
C SER A 128 3.11 -9.73 0.43
N THR A 129 2.19 -10.17 -0.42
CA THR A 129 2.42 -10.46 -1.83
C THR A 129 1.25 -9.95 -2.67
N THR A 130 1.37 -10.07 -3.99
CA THR A 130 0.26 -9.84 -4.91
C THR A 130 -0.29 -11.17 -5.40
N LEU A 131 -1.61 -11.26 -5.56
CA LEU A 131 -2.28 -12.36 -6.24
C LEU A 131 -3.00 -11.84 -7.49
N ALA A 132 -3.04 -12.66 -8.53
CA ALA A 132 -3.81 -12.38 -9.73
C ALA A 132 -5.30 -12.32 -9.40
N VAL A 133 -6.01 -11.34 -9.97
CA VAL A 133 -7.46 -11.32 -9.97
C VAL A 133 -7.92 -11.80 -11.35
N VAL A 134 -8.61 -12.94 -11.38
CA VAL A 134 -9.10 -13.61 -12.60
C VAL A 134 -10.60 -13.42 -12.77
#